data_AF-A0A935RQX4-F1
#
_entry.id   AF-A0A935RQX4-F1
#
_cell.length_a   1.000
_cell.length_b   1.000
_cell.length_c   1.000
_cell.angle_alpha   90.00
_cell.angle_beta   90.00
_cell.angle_gamma   90.00
#
_symmetry.space_group_name_H-M   'P 1'
#
loop_
_entity.id
_entity.type
_entity.pdbx_description
1 polymer ?
#
loop_
_entity_poly.entity_id
_entity_poly.type
_entity_poly.pdbx_seq_one_letter_code
_entity_poly.pdbx_strand_id
1 'polypeptide(L)'
;MADSLAPAVQGGQFNIQVDPAIAATVSATAGTPQSATIGTPFATALQATVKDAFNNPVAGATVTFTAPAAGASGVFTLTGTDTQTATTNAAGVATASTFTANGTTGGYSVTASVPGASSGTFNLANTAGLPASTPSPRAPASRRRSTRPSERRSRPWCGMPATTRWPVSR
;
A
#
# COMPACT_ATOMS: atom_id res chain seq x y z
N MET A 1 9.39 82.22 6.11
CA MET A 1 8.74 81.70 4.90
C MET A 1 9.34 80.33 4.67
N ALA A 2 8.59 79.26 4.95
CA ALA A 2 9.06 77.88 4.84
C ALA A 2 8.78 77.32 3.43
N ASP A 3 9.28 76.10 3.21
CA ASP A 3 9.08 75.18 2.08
C ASP A 3 10.12 75.29 0.95
N SER A 4 10.71 74.22 0.41
CA SER A 4 10.33 72.81 0.41
C SER A 4 11.53 71.93 0.03
N LEU A 5 11.48 70.65 0.41
CA LEU A 5 12.58 69.68 0.50
C LEU A 5 12.91 68.97 -0.84
N ALA A 6 14.09 68.35 -0.87
CA ALA A 6 14.71 67.60 -1.98
C ALA A 6 13.80 66.57 -2.70
N PRO A 7 14.08 66.22 -3.98
CA PRO A 7 13.35 65.17 -4.67
C PRO A 7 13.75 63.80 -4.11
N ALA A 8 12.89 63.23 -3.26
CA ALA A 8 13.03 61.84 -2.84
C ALA A 8 12.73 60.91 -4.03
N VAL A 9 13.74 60.17 -4.51
CA VAL A 9 13.48 58.92 -5.24
C VAL A 9 12.96 57.94 -4.20
N GLN A 10 11.64 57.78 -4.13
CA GLN A 10 11.05 56.76 -3.29
C GLN A 10 11.47 55.39 -3.83
N GLY A 11 12.27 54.66 -3.05
CA GLY A 11 12.52 53.24 -3.24
C GLY A 11 11.22 52.46 -3.02
N GLY A 12 10.30 52.53 -3.99
CA GLY A 12 9.15 51.64 -4.05
C GLY A 12 9.67 50.24 -4.27
N GLN A 13 9.43 49.36 -3.31
CA GLN A 13 9.70 47.94 -3.44
C GLN A 13 8.94 47.43 -4.68
N PHE A 14 9.65 47.20 -5.78
CA PHE A 14 9.08 46.54 -6.94
C PHE A 14 8.82 45.10 -6.54
N ASN A 15 7.60 44.81 -6.10
CA ASN A 15 7.11 43.46 -6.04
C ASN A 15 7.09 42.93 -7.49
N ILE A 16 8.14 42.22 -7.89
CA ILE A 16 8.13 41.43 -9.11
C ILE A 16 7.12 40.32 -8.87
N GLN A 17 5.87 40.57 -9.23
CA GLN A 17 4.84 39.55 -9.24
C GLN A 17 5.09 38.69 -10.46
N VAL A 18 5.75 37.55 -10.26
CA VAL A 18 5.86 36.52 -11.29
C VAL A 18 4.49 35.86 -11.36
N ASP A 19 3.68 36.24 -12.35
CA ASP A 19 2.48 35.47 -12.66
C ASP A 19 2.92 34.03 -12.99
N PRO A 20 2.40 33.00 -12.30
CA PRO A 20 2.76 31.63 -12.59
C PRO A 20 2.42 31.34 -14.05
N ALA A 21 3.35 30.71 -14.77
CA ALA A 21 3.11 30.25 -16.13
C ALA A 21 1.81 29.44 -16.17
N ILE A 22 0.93 29.73 -17.13
CA ILE A 22 -0.39 29.10 -17.20
C ILE A 22 -0.19 27.59 -17.44
N ALA A 23 -0.66 26.78 -16.50
CA ALA A 23 -0.68 25.34 -16.65
C ALA A 23 -1.59 24.94 -17.82
N ALA A 24 -1.09 24.10 -18.72
CA ALA A 24 -1.87 23.59 -19.86
C ALA A 24 -2.13 22.08 -19.74
N THR A 25 -1.17 21.32 -19.19
CA THR A 25 -1.27 19.87 -19.08
C THR A 25 -0.79 19.38 -17.72
N VAL A 26 -1.54 18.44 -17.13
CA VAL A 26 -1.17 17.71 -15.92
C VAL A 26 -1.00 16.25 -16.28
N SER A 27 0.14 15.67 -15.93
CA SER A 27 0.47 14.26 -16.21
C SER A 27 0.87 13.54 -14.94
N ALA A 28 0.37 12.33 -14.73
CA ALA A 28 0.79 11.49 -13.62
C ALA A 28 2.21 10.97 -13.88
N THR A 29 3.15 11.26 -12.98
CA THR A 29 4.58 10.94 -13.12
C THR A 29 5.01 9.79 -12.22
N ALA A 30 4.42 9.67 -11.02
CA ALA A 30 4.70 8.56 -10.12
C ALA A 30 3.47 8.16 -9.28
N GLY A 31 3.47 6.93 -8.79
CA GLY A 31 2.36 6.40 -7.98
C GLY A 31 1.16 5.94 -8.80
N THR A 32 1.34 5.62 -10.09
CA THR A 32 0.32 4.93 -10.88
C THR A 32 0.92 4.04 -11.97
N PRO A 33 0.36 2.85 -12.24
CA PRO A 33 -0.65 2.17 -11.43
C PRO A 33 -0.05 1.61 -10.13
N GLN A 34 -0.83 1.59 -9.05
CA GLN A 34 -0.40 0.99 -7.78
C GLN A 34 -1.54 0.30 -7.02
N SER A 35 -1.19 -0.58 -6.10
CA SER A 35 -2.16 -1.31 -5.27
C SER A 35 -1.71 -1.36 -3.82
N ALA A 36 -2.67 -1.26 -2.90
CA ALA A 36 -2.45 -1.39 -1.47
C ALA A 36 -3.49 -2.33 -0.88
N THR A 37 -3.17 -2.94 0.26
CA THR A 37 -4.16 -3.65 1.07
C THR A 37 -5.11 -2.66 1.72
N ILE A 38 -6.39 -3.03 1.88
CA ILE A 38 -7.36 -2.20 2.59
C ILE A 38 -6.82 -1.76 3.96
N GLY A 39 -6.97 -0.48 4.30
CA GLY A 39 -6.47 0.10 5.55
C GLY A 39 -4.95 0.33 5.61
N THR A 40 -4.20 0.10 4.52
CA THR A 40 -2.75 0.34 4.48
C THR A 40 -2.38 1.52 3.58
N PRO A 41 -1.28 2.24 3.88
CA PRO A 41 -0.77 3.30 3.02
C PRO A 41 -0.23 2.73 1.71
N PHE A 42 -0.44 3.47 0.63
CA PHE A 42 0.20 3.23 -0.65
C PHE A 42 1.71 3.44 -0.56
N ALA A 43 2.47 2.58 -1.23
CA ALA A 43 3.94 2.57 -1.12
C ALA A 43 4.59 3.81 -1.75
N THR A 44 3.98 4.34 -2.82
CA THR A 44 4.53 5.48 -3.58
C THR A 44 3.57 6.66 -3.49
N ALA A 45 4.07 7.80 -3.06
CA ALA A 45 3.33 9.06 -3.09
C ALA A 45 2.93 9.44 -4.52
N LEU A 46 1.72 9.99 -4.69
CA LEU A 46 1.23 10.43 -6.00
C LEU A 46 1.99 11.67 -6.44
N GLN A 47 2.61 11.62 -7.62
CA GLN A 47 3.31 12.77 -8.19
C GLN A 47 2.74 13.12 -9.55
N ALA A 48 2.35 14.38 -9.73
CA ALA A 48 1.88 14.93 -10.99
C ALA A 48 2.87 15.97 -11.51
N THR A 49 3.26 15.88 -12.78
CA THR A 49 4.02 16.94 -13.46
C THR A 49 3.06 17.82 -14.23
N VAL A 50 3.15 19.12 -13.99
CA VAL A 50 2.39 20.17 -14.66
C VAL A 50 3.29 20.89 -15.65
N LYS A 51 2.80 21.03 -16.88
CA LYS A 51 3.50 21.75 -17.95
C LYS A 51 2.61 22.80 -18.59
N ASP A 52 3.24 23.83 -19.14
CA ASP A 52 2.61 24.85 -19.96
C ASP A 52 2.33 24.34 -21.39
N ALA A 53 1.77 25.20 -22.24
CA ALA A 53 1.47 24.88 -23.64
C ALA A 53 2.73 24.69 -24.50
N PHE A 54 3.88 25.18 -24.05
CA PHE A 54 5.19 25.05 -24.71
C PHE A 54 6.01 23.88 -24.14
N ASN A 55 5.38 23.02 -23.32
CA ASN A 55 5.99 21.85 -22.68
C ASN A 55 7.08 22.19 -21.64
N ASN A 56 7.10 23.43 -21.12
CA ASN A 56 7.95 23.83 -19.99
C ASN A 56 7.29 23.44 -18.66
N PRO A 57 8.07 23.06 -17.64
CA PRO A 57 7.54 22.80 -16.30
C PRO A 57 7.03 24.10 -15.65
N VAL A 58 5.84 24.03 -15.05
CA VAL A 58 5.25 25.18 -14.35
C VAL A 58 5.45 25.01 -12.86
N ALA A 59 6.23 25.90 -12.24
CA ALA A 59 6.40 25.96 -10.80
C ALA A 59 5.33 26.84 -10.13
N GLY A 60 4.90 26.48 -8.91
CA GLY A 60 3.93 27.26 -8.14
C GLY A 60 2.47 27.09 -8.56
N ALA A 61 2.16 26.24 -9.54
CA ALA A 61 0.79 25.84 -9.86
C ALA A 61 0.19 24.96 -8.75
N THR A 62 -1.06 25.24 -8.38
CA THR A 62 -1.84 24.46 -7.40
C THR A 62 -2.56 23.31 -8.09
N VAL A 63 -2.17 22.08 -7.76
CA VAL A 63 -2.79 20.84 -8.23
C VAL A 63 -3.73 20.31 -7.17
N THR A 64 -4.97 20.01 -7.56
CA THR A 64 -5.96 19.37 -6.70
C THR A 64 -6.07 17.90 -7.07
N PHE A 65 -5.71 17.01 -6.15
CA PHE A 65 -5.89 15.57 -6.23
C PHE A 65 -7.23 15.21 -5.59
N THR A 66 -8.10 14.55 -6.35
CA THR A 66 -9.44 14.14 -5.93
C THR A 66 -9.61 12.65 -6.18
N ALA A 67 -9.76 11.88 -5.09
CA ALA A 67 -10.18 10.50 -5.15
C ALA A 67 -11.72 10.39 -5.19
N PRO A 68 -12.29 9.25 -5.63
CA PRO A 68 -13.73 9.09 -5.64
C PRO A 68 -14.29 9.06 -4.20
N ALA A 69 -15.37 9.80 -3.95
CA ALA A 69 -16.01 9.88 -2.64
C ALA A 69 -16.77 8.59 -2.26
N ALA A 70 -17.05 7.71 -3.22
CA ALA A 70 -17.80 6.48 -3.03
C ALA A 70 -17.07 5.26 -3.60
N GLY A 71 -17.21 4.11 -2.93
CA GLY A 71 -16.61 2.84 -3.34
C GLY A 71 -15.18 2.64 -2.83
N ALA A 72 -14.34 2.01 -3.65
CA ALA A 72 -12.91 1.87 -3.38
C ALA A 72 -12.25 3.24 -3.48
N SER A 73 -11.66 3.71 -2.38
CA SER A 73 -11.04 5.02 -2.28
C SER A 73 -9.96 5.01 -1.19
N GLY A 74 -9.45 6.17 -0.85
CA GLY A 74 -8.48 6.34 0.22
C GLY A 74 -8.48 7.74 0.77
N VAL A 75 -7.61 7.95 1.76
CA VAL A 75 -7.53 9.19 2.52
C VAL A 75 -6.12 9.73 2.43
N PHE A 76 -5.97 11.00 2.07
CA PHE A 76 -4.69 11.69 2.12
C PHE A 76 -4.36 12.01 3.56
N THR A 77 -3.17 11.60 4.01
CA THR A 77 -2.72 11.79 5.40
C THR A 77 -2.63 13.26 5.82
N LEU A 78 -2.34 14.17 4.87
CA LEU A 78 -2.23 15.60 5.17
C LEU A 78 -3.58 16.27 5.46
N THR A 79 -4.62 15.97 4.67
CA THR A 79 -5.94 16.60 4.79
C THR A 79 -6.92 15.76 5.60
N GLY A 80 -6.66 14.47 5.76
CA GLY A 80 -7.60 13.52 6.35
C GLY A 80 -8.84 13.28 5.49
N THR A 81 -8.82 13.69 4.21
CA THR A 81 -9.94 13.55 3.27
C THR A 81 -9.52 12.83 1.98
N ASP A 82 -10.48 12.57 1.11
CA ASP A 82 -10.31 12.05 -0.26
C ASP A 82 -9.75 13.09 -1.25
N THR A 83 -9.52 14.31 -0.78
CA THR A 83 -9.07 15.46 -1.56
C THR A 83 -7.85 16.10 -0.95
N GLN A 84 -6.85 16.42 -1.77
CA GLN A 84 -5.65 17.13 -1.32
C GLN A 84 -5.18 18.10 -2.39
N THR A 85 -4.77 19.29 -1.98
CA THR A 85 -4.04 20.23 -2.83
C THR A 85 -2.53 20.14 -2.59
N ALA A 86 -1.74 20.27 -3.66
CA ALA A 86 -0.29 20.36 -3.59
C ALA A 86 0.21 21.37 -4.63
N THR A 87 1.24 22.14 -4.27
CA THR A 87 1.90 23.07 -5.18
C THR A 87 3.04 22.38 -5.93
N THR A 88 3.23 22.75 -7.18
CA THR A 88 4.34 22.27 -8.02
C THR A 88 5.65 22.93 -7.62
N ASN A 89 6.72 22.13 -7.61
CA ASN A 89 8.08 22.61 -7.35
C ASN A 89 8.72 23.26 -8.60
N ALA A 90 9.99 23.66 -8.51
CA ALA A 90 10.74 24.28 -9.61
C ALA A 90 10.84 23.41 -10.89
N ALA A 91 10.66 22.08 -10.76
CA ALA A 91 10.63 21.14 -11.88
C ALA A 91 9.20 20.87 -12.39
N GLY A 92 8.20 21.61 -11.90
CA GLY A 92 6.80 21.43 -12.26
C GLY A 92 6.14 20.20 -11.63
N VAL A 93 6.76 19.59 -10.62
CA VAL A 93 6.26 18.37 -9.98
C VAL A 93 5.50 18.72 -8.70
N ALA A 94 4.23 18.36 -8.63
CA ALA A 94 3.41 18.38 -7.43
C ALA A 94 3.40 16.98 -6.80
N THR A 95 3.79 16.90 -5.52
CA THR A 95 3.80 15.65 -4.76
C THR A 95 2.68 15.68 -3.72
N ALA A 96 1.74 14.75 -3.80
CA ALA A 96 0.73 14.56 -2.79
C ALA A 96 1.31 13.86 -1.54
N SER A 97 0.60 13.93 -0.43
CA SER A 97 0.98 13.22 0.80
C SER A 97 0.71 11.72 0.65
N THR A 98 1.12 10.94 1.66
CA THR A 98 0.81 9.51 1.71
C THR A 98 -0.70 9.31 1.62
N PHE A 99 -1.12 8.48 0.68
CA PHE A 99 -2.51 8.11 0.47
C PHE A 99 -2.76 6.76 1.11
N THR A 100 -3.84 6.61 1.88
CA THR A 100 -4.15 5.39 2.65
C THR A 100 -5.45 4.77 2.15
N ALA A 101 -5.41 3.49 1.76
CA ALA A 101 -6.57 2.79 1.25
C ALA A 101 -7.69 2.66 2.30
N ASN A 102 -8.94 2.85 1.88
CA ASN A 102 -10.12 2.60 2.71
C ASN A 102 -10.42 1.09 2.85
N GLY A 103 -11.51 0.75 3.55
CA GLY A 103 -11.95 -0.63 3.77
C GLY A 103 -12.63 -1.30 2.57
N THR A 104 -12.77 -0.61 1.43
CA THR A 104 -13.49 -1.09 0.27
C THR A 104 -12.53 -1.55 -0.80
N THR A 105 -12.62 -2.82 -1.19
CA THR A 105 -11.80 -3.39 -2.27
C THR A 105 -12.30 -2.98 -3.64
N GLY A 106 -11.39 -2.73 -4.57
CA GLY A 106 -11.72 -2.36 -5.94
C GLY A 106 -10.66 -1.45 -6.57
N GLY A 107 -10.70 -1.35 -7.90
CA GLY A 107 -9.92 -0.37 -8.65
C GLY A 107 -10.66 0.97 -8.74
N TYR A 108 -9.91 2.06 -8.69
CA TYR A 108 -10.42 3.42 -8.79
C TYR A 108 -9.37 4.33 -9.41
N SER A 109 -9.79 5.55 -9.76
CA SER A 109 -8.91 6.56 -10.33
C SER A 109 -8.93 7.83 -9.50
N VAL A 110 -7.74 8.30 -9.10
CA VAL A 110 -7.56 9.63 -8.51
C VAL A 110 -7.28 10.60 -9.63
N THR A 111 -7.97 11.74 -9.63
CA THR A 111 -7.80 12.78 -10.65
C THR A 111 -6.98 13.92 -10.09
N ALA A 112 -5.95 14.34 -10.81
CA ALA A 112 -5.19 15.55 -10.52
C ALA A 112 -5.59 16.64 -11.51
N SER A 113 -6.21 17.70 -11.00
CA SER A 113 -6.70 18.81 -11.81
C SER A 113 -5.99 20.10 -11.43
N VAL A 114 -5.74 20.94 -12.43
CA VAL A 114 -5.27 22.32 -12.27
C VAL A 114 -6.23 23.20 -13.06
N PRO A 115 -6.68 24.34 -12.51
CA PRO A 115 -7.51 25.27 -13.26
C PRO A 115 -6.86 25.67 -14.60
N GLY A 116 -7.60 25.50 -15.71
CA GLY A 116 -7.11 25.84 -17.05
C GLY A 116 -6.25 24.77 -17.74
N ALA A 117 -5.99 23.62 -17.10
CA ALA A 117 -5.17 22.54 -17.66
C ALA A 117 -5.97 21.24 -17.87
N SER A 118 -5.41 20.34 -18.69
CA SER A 118 -5.89 18.96 -18.78
C SER A 118 -5.55 18.19 -17.50
N SER A 119 -6.46 17.37 -16.99
CA SER A 119 -6.27 16.62 -15.75
C SER A 119 -5.47 15.33 -15.95
N GLY A 120 -4.63 15.00 -14.97
CA GLY A 120 -3.92 13.72 -14.88
C GLY A 120 -4.76 12.69 -14.16
N THR A 121 -4.64 11.42 -14.54
CA THR A 121 -5.35 10.30 -13.89
C THR A 121 -4.35 9.34 -13.27
N PHE A 122 -4.62 8.91 -12.04
CA PHE A 122 -3.86 7.91 -11.32
C PHE A 122 -4.75 6.71 -11.04
N ASN A 123 -4.42 5.57 -11.65
CA ASN A 123 -5.10 4.30 -11.42
C ASN A 123 -4.56 3.66 -10.13
N LEU A 124 -5.43 3.46 -9.14
CA LEU A 124 -5.12 2.83 -7.87
C LEU A 124 -6.06 1.64 -7.63
N ALA A 125 -5.64 0.67 -6.82
CA ALA A 125 -6.49 -0.43 -6.41
C ALA A 125 -6.33 -0.79 -4.93
N ASN A 126 -7.47 -1.02 -4.28
CA ASN A 126 -7.55 -1.56 -2.93
C ASN A 126 -7.78 -3.07 -3.03
N THR A 127 -6.85 -3.84 -2.49
CA THR A 127 -6.89 -5.30 -2.47
C THR A 127 -7.25 -5.79 -1.07
N ALA A 128 -8.02 -6.88 -0.99
CA ALA A 128 -8.22 -7.54 0.30
C ALA A 128 -6.86 -8.02 0.81
N GLY A 129 -6.54 -7.77 2.07
CA GLY A 129 -5.41 -8.44 2.71
C GLY A 129 -5.56 -9.95 2.55
N LEU A 130 -4.49 -10.64 2.16
CA LEU A 130 -4.48 -12.10 2.26
C LEU A 130 -4.84 -12.45 3.70
N PRO A 131 -5.79 -13.39 3.94
CA PRO A 131 -6.03 -13.86 5.29
C PRO A 131 -4.70 -14.33 5.85
N ALA A 132 -4.31 -13.78 7.02
CA ALA A 132 -3.12 -14.23 7.73
C ALA A 132 -3.21 -15.76 7.77
N SER A 133 -2.24 -16.43 7.15
CA SER A 133 -2.17 -17.88 7.23
C SER A 133 -2.07 -18.19 8.71
N THR A 134 -3.16 -18.68 9.30
CA THR A 134 -3.14 -19.22 10.65
C THR A 134 -1.94 -20.17 10.70
N PRO A 135 -1.00 -20.00 11.64
CA PRO A 135 0.06 -20.98 11.76
C PRO A 135 -0.64 -22.32 11.91
N SER A 136 -0.45 -23.22 10.94
CA SER A 136 -0.92 -24.59 11.03
C SER A 136 -0.54 -25.05 12.44
N PRO A 137 -1.50 -25.47 13.30
CA PRO A 137 -1.15 -25.86 14.65
C PRO A 137 -0.10 -26.94 14.49
N ARG A 138 1.13 -26.68 14.97
CA ARG A 138 2.20 -27.66 15.01
C ARG A 138 1.58 -28.92 15.60
N ALA A 139 1.36 -29.93 14.77
CA ALA A 139 0.79 -31.18 15.21
C ALA A 139 1.67 -31.66 16.37
N PRO A 140 1.12 -32.05 17.53
CA PRO A 140 1.91 -32.70 18.55
C PRO A 140 2.54 -33.94 17.91
N ALA A 141 3.87 -34.02 17.94
CA ALA A 141 4.62 -35.16 17.45
C ALA A 141 4.11 -36.43 18.15
N SER A 142 3.18 -37.14 17.51
CA SER A 142 2.68 -38.42 17.97
C SER A 142 3.76 -39.46 17.66
N ARG A 143 4.81 -39.48 18.49
CA ARG A 143 5.82 -40.53 18.41
C ARG A 143 5.18 -41.82 18.88
N ARG A 144 4.75 -42.59 17.87
CA ARG A 144 4.36 -44.00 17.93
C ARG A 144 5.18 -44.78 18.97
N ARG A 145 4.45 -45.41 19.88
CA ARG A 145 4.61 -46.81 20.30
C ARG A 145 6.02 -47.20 20.79
N SER A 146 6.32 -46.91 22.05
CA SER A 146 7.34 -47.64 22.79
C SER A 146 6.68 -48.83 23.50
N THR A 147 6.99 -50.04 23.01
CA THR A 147 7.10 -51.29 23.78
C THR A 147 5.99 -51.60 24.78
N ARG A 148 4.98 -52.36 24.34
CA ARG A 148 4.17 -53.22 25.22
C ARG A 148 5.13 -54.14 26.00
N PRO A 149 5.12 -54.18 27.34
CA PRO A 149 5.77 -55.27 28.07
C PRO A 149 4.99 -56.54 27.71
N SER A 150 5.64 -57.48 27.02
CA SER A 150 5.09 -58.82 26.83
C SER A 150 5.33 -59.65 28.10
N GLU A 151 4.84 -59.14 29.23
CA GLU A 151 4.67 -59.90 30.45
C GLU A 151 3.43 -60.78 30.26
N ARG A 152 3.56 -61.88 29.50
CA ARG A 152 2.51 -62.89 29.42
C ARG A 152 3.07 -64.28 29.63
N ARG A 153 3.07 -64.64 30.91
CA ARG A 153 2.76 -65.98 31.44
C ARG A 153 3.66 -67.10 30.92
N SER A 154 4.84 -67.19 31.52
CA SER A 154 5.46 -68.48 31.83
C SER A 154 4.62 -69.17 32.91
N ARG A 155 3.81 -70.16 32.54
CA ARG A 155 3.37 -71.24 33.44
C ARG A 155 3.85 -72.57 32.85
N PRO A 156 4.69 -73.34 33.56
CA PRO A 156 5.17 -74.65 33.14
C PRO A 156 4.20 -75.77 33.58
N TRP A 157 4.45 -77.00 33.11
CA TRP A 157 3.63 -78.25 33.16
C TRP A 157 2.59 -78.36 32.04
N CYS A 158 2.53 -79.43 31.23
CA CYS A 158 2.98 -80.82 31.38
C CYS A 158 4.03 -81.18 30.30
N GLY A 159 5.02 -82.05 30.53
CA GLY A 159 4.87 -83.37 31.12
C GLY A 159 4.53 -84.38 30.02
N MET A 160 5.58 -84.99 29.46
CA MET A 160 5.72 -86.07 28.45
C MET A 160 4.72 -87.27 28.56
N PRO A 161 4.69 -88.27 27.64
CA PRO A 161 5.72 -88.63 26.64
C PRO A 161 5.26 -89.04 25.22
N ALA A 162 6.26 -89.06 24.33
CA ALA A 162 6.29 -89.87 23.13
C ALA A 162 6.94 -91.23 23.45
N THR A 163 6.24 -92.34 23.19
CA THR A 163 6.79 -93.70 23.09
C THR A 163 5.84 -94.49 22.17
N THR A 164 6.14 -94.59 20.88
CA THR A 164 6.84 -95.72 20.24
C THR A 164 6.19 -97.09 20.47
N ARG A 165 5.44 -97.54 19.45
CA ARG A 165 5.51 -98.85 18.75
C ARG A 165 5.17 -100.15 19.53
N TRP A 166 4.15 -100.85 19.01
CA TRP A 166 3.83 -102.28 19.19
C TRP A 166 5.01 -103.21 18.81
N PRO A 167 5.13 -104.45 19.36
CA PRO A 167 4.32 -105.60 18.90
C PRO A 167 3.87 -106.67 19.93
N VAL A 168 2.83 -107.39 19.47
CA VAL A 168 2.24 -108.71 19.77
C VAL A 168 3.19 -109.82 20.29
N SER A 169 2.74 -110.66 21.25
CA SER A 169 2.61 -112.14 21.08
C SER A 169 2.39 -112.93 22.39
N ARG A 170 1.37 -113.80 22.32
CA ARG A 170 1.11 -115.12 22.97
C ARG A 170 1.40 -115.32 24.47
#